data_AF-A0A2V7CGJ8-F1
#
_entry.id   AF-A0A2V7CGJ8-F1
#
_cell.length_a   1.000
_cell.length_b   1.000
_cell.length_c   1.000
_cell.angle_alpha   90.00
_cell.angle_beta   90.00
_cell.angle_gamma   90.00
#
_symmetry.space_group_name_H-M   'P 1'
#
loop_
_entity.id
_entity.type
_entity.pdbx_description
1 polymer ?
#
loop_
_entity_poly.entity_id
_entity_poly.type
_entity_poly.pdbx_seq_one_letter_code
_entity_poly.pdbx_strand_id
1 'polypeptide(L)'
;MLFNSYAFILGFMPLTLLLFHGLRASGLARSSIGLLALLSLGFYGWWNPIYLLLIVPLIVVNFALAASIVPRAGRRPRAAKPLLVFGVLLNLATLGYFKYANFFVDNLNAV
;
A
#
# COMPACT_ATOMS: atom_id res chain seq x y z
N MET A 1 -2.13 13.96 -4.20
CA MET A 1 -2.45 14.29 -5.61
C MET A 1 -3.37 13.22 -6.13
N LEU A 2 -4.34 13.54 -6.98
CA LEU A 2 -5.25 12.55 -7.56
C LEU A 2 -4.64 11.93 -8.82
N PHE A 3 -4.95 10.66 -9.11
CA PHE A 3 -4.48 9.98 -10.32
C PHE A 3 -4.99 10.63 -11.62
N ASN A 4 -6.16 11.26 -11.58
CA ASN A 4 -6.75 11.95 -12.72
C ASN A 4 -6.29 13.42 -12.87
N SER A 5 -5.36 13.90 -12.04
CA SER A 5 -4.92 15.29 -12.11
C SER A 5 -3.84 15.49 -13.18
N TYR A 6 -3.81 16.68 -13.79
CA TYR A 6 -2.74 17.06 -14.74
C TYR A 6 -1.35 16.99 -14.10
N ALA A 7 -1.22 17.37 -12.82
CA ALA A 7 0.04 17.26 -12.10
C ALA A 7 0.55 15.82 -12.01
N PHE A 8 -0.33 14.82 -11.91
CA PHE A 8 0.06 13.42 -11.93
C PHE A 8 0.48 12.98 -13.32
N ILE A 9 -0.38 13.22 -14.31
CA ILE A 9 -0.19 12.72 -15.68
C ILE A 9 1.02 13.36 -16.35
N LEU A 10 1.20 14.68 -16.20
CA LEU A 10 2.22 15.44 -16.93
C LEU A 10 3.49 15.70 -16.12
N GLY A 11 3.43 15.62 -14.79
CA GLY A 11 4.58 15.88 -13.92
C GLY A 11 5.11 14.60 -13.27
N PHE A 12 4.34 14.07 -12.33
CA PHE A 12 4.79 12.98 -11.47
C PHE A 12 5.04 11.66 -12.21
N MET A 13 4.15 11.26 -13.12
CA MET A 13 4.26 10.03 -13.89
C MET A 13 5.51 10.02 -14.79
N PRO A 14 5.72 10.99 -15.69
CA PRO A 14 6.91 10.99 -16.54
C PRO A 14 8.20 11.07 -15.72
N LEU A 15 8.23 11.89 -14.66
CA LEU A 15 9.38 11.96 -13.75
C LEU A 15 9.67 10.59 -13.10
N THR A 16 8.64 9.91 -12.59
CA THR A 16 8.77 8.60 -11.95
C THR A 16 9.32 7.55 -12.92
N LEU A 17 8.83 7.53 -14.16
CA LEU A 17 9.29 6.62 -15.20
C LEU A 17 10.74 6.90 -15.60
N LEU A 18 11.11 8.17 -15.80
CA LEU A 18 12.48 8.57 -16.13
C LEU A 18 13.46 8.14 -15.04
N LEU A 19 13.14 8.41 -13.77
CA LEU A 19 14.01 8.01 -12.66
C LEU A 19 14.10 6.49 -12.52
N PHE A 20 12.98 5.77 -12.64
CA PHE A 20 12.95 4.31 -12.55
C PHE A 20 13.79 3.65 -13.66
N HIS A 21 13.56 4.04 -14.92
CA HIS A 21 14.30 3.49 -16.05
C HIS A 21 15.75 3.94 -16.09
N GLY A 22 16.05 5.18 -15.66
CA GLY A 22 17.42 5.68 -15.51
C GLY A 22 18.24 4.84 -14.54
N LEU A 23 17.74 4.63 -13.31
CA LEU A 23 18.41 3.77 -12.32
C LEU A 23 18.57 2.33 -12.80
N ARG A 24 17.56 1.80 -13.50
CA ARG A 24 17.63 0.44 -14.04
C ARG A 24 18.67 0.32 -15.16
N ALA A 25 18.77 1.31 -16.03
CA ALA A 25 19.78 1.38 -17.09
C ALA A 25 21.21 1.48 -16.53
N SER A 26 21.39 2.11 -15.37
CA SER A 26 22.67 2.17 -14.65
C SER A 26 23.02 0.89 -13.87
N GLY A 27 22.23 -0.19 -14.00
CA GLY A 27 22.46 -1.46 -13.31
C GLY A 27 21.96 -1.49 -11.85
N LEU A 28 21.32 -0.43 -11.36
CA LEU A 28 20.82 -0.30 -9.98
C LEU A 28 19.37 -0.82 -9.86
N ALA A 29 19.12 -2.05 -10.32
CA ALA A 29 17.77 -2.62 -10.38
C ALA A 29 17.09 -2.75 -9.00
N ARG A 30 17.83 -2.97 -7.92
CA ARG A 30 17.25 -3.05 -6.57
C ARG A 30 16.87 -1.66 -6.04
N SER A 31 17.73 -0.67 -6.30
CA SER A 31 17.48 0.72 -5.91
C SER A 31 16.33 1.33 -6.71
N SER A 32 16.12 0.93 -7.96
CA SER A 32 14.98 1.41 -8.76
C SER A 32 13.64 0.96 -8.17
N ILE A 33 13.56 -0.25 -7.61
CA ILE A 33 12.36 -0.74 -6.90
C ILE A 33 12.16 0.05 -5.60
N GLY A 34 13.24 0.29 -4.84
CA GLY A 34 13.19 1.11 -3.62
C GLY A 34 12.72 2.54 -3.90
N LEU A 35 13.24 3.17 -4.96
CA LEU A 35 12.81 4.48 -5.41
C LEU A 35 11.32 4.48 -5.75
N LEU A 36 10.84 3.47 -6.50
CA LEU A 36 9.43 3.38 -6.89
C LEU A 36 8.51 3.30 -5.67
N ALA A 37 8.91 2.55 -4.64
CA ALA A 37 8.18 2.49 -3.38
C ALA A 37 8.17 3.86 -2.67
N LEU A 38 9.31 4.56 -2.61
CA LEU A 38 9.41 5.89 -2.01
C LEU A 38 8.56 6.93 -2.74
N LEU A 39 8.62 6.95 -4.08
CA LEU A 39 7.78 7.83 -4.90
C LEU A 39 6.29 7.53 -4.70
N SER A 40 5.92 6.25 -4.60
CA SER A 40 4.54 5.85 -4.29
C SER A 40 4.09 6.37 -2.93
N LEU A 41 4.93 6.26 -1.88
CA LEU A 41 4.64 6.83 -0.57
C LEU A 41 4.52 8.36 -0.63
N GLY A 42 5.39 9.04 -1.37
CA GLY A 42 5.30 10.48 -1.61
C GLY A 42 4.00 10.88 -2.30
N PHE A 43 3.54 10.10 -3.29
CA PHE A 43 2.26 10.30 -3.95
C PHE A 43 1.08 10.16 -2.98
N TYR A 44 1.05 9.09 -2.19
CA TYR A 44 -0.01 8.87 -1.19
C TYR A 44 0.01 9.90 -0.06
N GLY A 45 1.19 10.35 0.35
CA GLY A 45 1.39 11.36 1.39
C GLY A 45 1.12 12.80 0.94
N TRP A 46 0.98 13.05 -0.37
CA TRP A 46 0.90 14.39 -0.94
C TRP A 46 -0.24 15.26 -0.38
N TRP A 47 -1.40 14.66 -0.08
CA TRP A 47 -2.55 15.42 0.42
C TRP A 47 -2.49 15.59 1.94
N ASN A 48 -2.22 14.51 2.66
CA ASN A 48 -2.03 14.54 4.10
C ASN A 48 -1.07 13.41 4.51
N PRO A 49 0.16 13.74 4.95
CA PRO A 49 1.17 12.74 5.27
C PRO A 49 0.84 11.94 6.54
N ILE A 50 -0.11 12.39 7.37
CA ILE A 50 -0.53 11.66 8.58
C ILE A 50 -1.07 10.28 8.21
N TYR A 51 -1.74 10.14 7.06
CA TYR A 51 -2.23 8.82 6.60
C TYR A 51 -1.10 7.86 6.21
N LEU A 52 0.16 8.32 6.09
CA LEU A 52 1.30 7.42 5.95
C LEU A 52 1.53 6.58 7.21
N LEU A 53 1.22 7.13 8.40
CA LEU A 53 1.25 6.36 9.65
C LEU A 53 0.25 5.21 9.65
N LEU A 54 -0.79 5.26 8.82
CA LEU A 54 -1.71 4.17 8.61
C LEU A 54 -1.22 3.22 7.51
N ILE A 55 -0.90 3.75 6.32
CA ILE A 55 -0.63 2.92 5.15
C ILE A 55 0.71 2.16 5.26
N VAL A 56 1.73 2.75 5.88
CA VAL A 56 3.07 2.12 5.99
C VAL A 56 3.01 0.87 6.86
N PRO A 57 2.45 0.89 8.09
CA PRO A 57 2.26 -0.34 8.87
C PRO A 57 1.41 -1.38 8.14
N LEU A 58 0.34 -0.97 7.44
CA LEU A 58 -0.48 -1.88 6.66
C LEU A 58 0.33 -2.58 5.56
N ILE A 59 1.15 -1.84 4.82
CA ILE A 59 2.03 -2.41 3.79
C ILE A 59 3.01 -3.40 4.42
N VAL A 60 3.66 -3.03 5.53
CA VAL A 60 4.65 -3.89 6.21
C VAL A 60 4.00 -5.18 6.72
N VAL A 61 2.84 -5.09 7.38
CA VAL A 61 2.11 -6.26 7.88
C VAL A 61 1.67 -7.15 6.71
N ASN A 62 1.07 -6.60 5.65
CA ASN A 62 0.68 -7.38 4.48
C ASN A 62 1.88 -8.06 3.82
N PHE A 63 3.02 -7.36 3.70
CA PHE A 63 4.24 -7.91 3.15
C PHE A 63 4.78 -9.06 4.02
N ALA A 64 4.81 -8.91 5.34
CA ALA A 64 5.24 -9.95 6.28
C ALA A 64 4.32 -11.19 6.25
N LEU A 65 3.00 -10.97 6.18
CA LEU A 65 2.01 -12.05 6.03
C LEU A 65 2.21 -12.78 4.69
N ALA A 66 2.36 -12.05 3.59
CA ALA A 66 2.61 -12.62 2.27
C ALA A 66 3.90 -13.46 2.25
N ALA A 67 5.00 -12.93 2.81
CA ALA A 67 6.27 -13.65 2.91
C ALA A 67 6.18 -14.94 3.75
N SER A 68 5.26 -14.99 4.72
CA SER A 68 4.98 -16.15 5.57
C SER A 68 4.07 -17.19 4.90
N ILE A 69 3.35 -16.79 3.84
CA ILE A 69 2.45 -17.66 3.05
C ILE A 69 3.19 -18.35 1.90
N VAL A 70 4.24 -17.73 1.35
CA VAL A 70 5.01 -18.26 0.22
C VAL A 70 5.56 -19.66 0.54
N PRO A 71 5.30 -20.67 -0.30
CA PRO A 71 5.83 -22.03 -0.11
C PRO A 71 7.36 -22.02 -0.05
N ARG A 72 7.92 -22.75 0.92
CA ARG A 72 9.36 -23.02 1.00
C ARG A 72 9.61 -24.50 0.71
N ALA A 73 10.56 -24.79 -0.18
CA ALA A 73 10.89 -26.16 -0.58
C ALA A 73 9.67 -27.00 -1.04
N GLY A 74 8.76 -26.38 -1.80
CA GLY A 74 7.59 -27.05 -2.38
C GLY A 74 6.46 -27.39 -1.39
N ARG A 75 6.61 -27.07 -0.09
CA ARG A 75 5.56 -27.31 0.91
C ARG A 75 4.85 -26.01 1.27
N ARG A 76 3.52 -26.03 1.15
CA ARG A 76 2.68 -24.91 1.57
C ARG A 76 2.59 -24.88 3.10
N PRO A 77 2.80 -23.72 3.76
CA PRO A 77 2.63 -23.61 5.20
C PRO A 77 1.20 -23.98 5.61
N ARG A 78 1.05 -24.74 6.71
CA ARG A 78 -0.28 -25.05 7.29
C ARG A 78 -1.05 -23.77 7.66
N ALA A 79 -0.33 -22.74 8.07
CA ALA A 79 -0.88 -21.43 8.42
C ALA A 79 -1.20 -20.53 7.20
N ALA A 80 -0.96 -20.97 5.96
CA ALA A 80 -1.13 -20.11 4.78
C ALA A 80 -2.57 -19.57 4.62
N LYS A 81 -3.58 -20.42 4.81
CA LYS A 81 -4.99 -20.03 4.71
C LYS A 81 -5.42 -19.08 5.84
N PRO A 82 -5.18 -19.36 7.14
CA PRO A 82 -5.56 -18.43 8.20
C PRO A 82 -4.81 -17.09 8.13
N LEU A 83 -3.52 -17.08 7.76
CA LEU A 83 -2.76 -15.82 7.58
C LEU A 83 -3.33 -14.95 6.46
N LEU A 84 -3.77 -15.57 5.35
CA LEU A 84 -4.43 -14.86 4.26
C LEU A 84 -5.77 -14.26 4.73
N VAL A 85 -6.60 -15.05 5.40
CA VAL A 85 -7.89 -14.59 5.93
C VAL A 85 -7.69 -13.43 6.90
N PHE A 86 -6.73 -13.56 7.82
CA PHE A 86 -6.38 -12.49 8.75
C PHE A 86 -5.95 -11.21 8.04
N GLY A 87 -5.06 -11.30 7.04
CA GLY A 87 -4.63 -10.14 6.25
C GLY A 87 -5.80 -9.46 5.55
N VAL A 88 -6.69 -10.22 4.91
CA VAL A 88 -7.89 -9.67 4.25
C VAL A 88 -8.81 -8.99 5.27
N LEU A 89 -9.10 -9.63 6.40
CA LEU A 89 -9.95 -9.05 7.45
C LEU A 89 -9.35 -7.75 7.99
N LEU A 90 -8.04 -7.69 8.20
CA LEU A 90 -7.36 -6.49 8.70
C LEU A 90 -7.51 -5.30 7.73
N ASN A 91 -7.32 -5.54 6.42
CA ASN A 91 -7.52 -4.49 5.41
C ASN A 91 -8.99 -4.05 5.31
N LEU A 92 -9.93 -5.00 5.31
CA LEU A 92 -11.37 -4.71 5.24
C LEU A 92 -11.87 -3.98 6.48
N ALA A 93 -11.41 -4.36 7.68
CA ALA A 93 -11.73 -3.68 8.93
C ALA A 93 -11.25 -2.23 8.91
N THR A 94 -10.02 -2.00 8.45
CA THR A 94 -9.47 -0.65 8.29
C THR A 94 -10.33 0.19 7.32
N LEU A 95 -10.66 -0.38 6.15
CA LEU A 95 -11.51 0.29 5.17
C LEU A 95 -12.90 0.60 5.76
N GLY A 96 -13.48 -0.36 6.47
CA GLY A 96 -14.77 -0.23 7.14
C GLY A 96 -14.78 0.90 8.15
N TYR A 97 -13.76 0.97 9.01
CA TYR A 97 -13.60 2.04 9.99
C TYR A 97 -13.49 3.41 9.32
N PHE A 98 -12.51 3.60 8.43
CA PHE A 98 -12.28 4.91 7.83
C PHE A 98 -13.41 5.38 6.90
N LYS A 99 -14.16 4.45 6.29
CA LYS A 99 -15.24 4.80 5.36
C LYS A 99 -16.60 4.95 6.03
N TYR A 100 -16.90 4.14 7.05
CA TYR A 100 -18.27 4.02 7.59
C TYR A 100 -18.39 4.27 9.09
N ALA A 101 -17.30 4.51 9.84
CA ALA A 101 -17.40 4.72 11.29
C ALA A 101 -18.41 5.81 11.66
N ASN A 102 -18.35 6.98 11.01
CA ASN A 102 -19.29 8.07 11.28
C ASN A 102 -20.73 7.68 10.94
N PHE A 103 -20.96 6.97 9.82
CA PHE A 103 -22.29 6.46 9.50
C PHE A 103 -22.86 5.59 10.63
N PHE A 104 -22.07 4.69 11.22
CA PHE A 104 -22.54 3.86 12.34
C PHE A 104 -22.80 4.68 13.61
N VAL A 105 -21.92 5.62 13.94
CA VAL A 105 -22.08 6.51 15.11
C VAL A 105 -23.33 7.37 14.97
N ASP A 106 -23.55 7.96 13.80
CA ASP A 106 -24.70 8.81 13.52
C ASP A 106 -26.02 8.04 13.64
N ASN A 107 -26.07 6.78 13.16
CA ASN A 107 -27.27 5.94 13.30
C ASN A 107 -27.53 5.50 14.74
N LEU A 108 -26.49 5.20 15.52
CA LEU A 108 -26.64 4.83 16.93
C LEU A 108 -27.12 5.99 17.80
N ASN A 109 -26.69 7.21 17.49
CA ASN A 109 -27.15 8.42 18.20
C ASN A 109 -28.57 8.87 17.79
N ALA A 110 -29.09 8.38 16.67
CA ALA A 110 -30.42 8.71 16.16
C ALA A 110 -31.54 7.81 16.71
N VAL A 111 -31.19 6.75 17.46
CA VAL A 111 -32.10 5.84 18.17
C VAL A 111 -32.05 6.16 19.66
#